data_AF-A0A0H3ZNV8-F1
#
_entry.id   AF-A0A0H3ZNV8-F1
#
_cell.length_a   1.000
_cell.length_b   1.000
_cell.length_c   1.000
_cell.angle_alpha   90.00
_cell.angle_beta   90.00
_cell.angle_gamma   90.00
#
_symmetry.space_group_name_H-M   'P 1'
#
loop_
_entity.id
_entity.type
_entity.pdbx_description
1 polymer ?
#
loop_
_entity_poly.entity_id
_entity_poly.type
_entity_poly.pdbx_seq_one_letter_code
_entity_poly.pdbx_strand_id
1 'polypeptide(L)' 'MDMINKAHPVEVAKKLVLSGAEQAGFQKLVKMGKADLTVESLMLQSKYCCLFSKQELEAAKWRLENT' A
#
# COMPACT_ATOMS: atom_id res chain seq x y z
N MET A 1 19.96 -2.26 19.25
CA MET A 1 19.34 -1.47 18.17
C MET A 1 19.08 -2.44 17.02
N ASP A 2 17.92 -3.10 16.99
CA ASP A 2 17.62 -4.12 15.98
C ASP A 2 16.19 -3.92 15.49
N MET A 3 15.99 -2.99 14.56
CA MET A 3 14.65 -2.74 14.00
C MET A 3 14.66 -2.38 12.51
N ILE A 4 15.66 -2.84 11.75
CA ILE A 4 15.75 -2.60 10.29
C ILE A 4 16.27 -3.83 9.52
N ASN A 5 15.94 -5.08 9.90
CA ASN A 5 16.50 -6.22 9.17
C ASN A 5 15.59 -7.43 8.88
N LYS A 6 14.27 -7.37 9.10
CA LYS A 6 13.42 -8.57 8.86
C LYS A 6 12.02 -8.34 8.29
N ALA A 7 11.86 -7.37 7.40
CA ALA A 7 10.71 -7.40 6.50
C ALA A 7 11.12 -6.78 5.17
N HIS A 8 11.00 -7.54 4.09
CA HIS A 8 11.12 -6.95 2.76
C HIS A 8 10.12 -5.79 2.69
N PRO A 9 10.45 -4.61 2.14
CA PRO A 9 9.51 -3.49 2.04
C PRO A 9 8.19 -3.89 1.36
N VAL A 10 8.25 -4.91 0.50
CA VAL A 10 7.10 -5.58 -0.13
C VAL A 10 6.22 -6.33 0.89
N GLU A 11 6.80 -7.05 1.85
CA GLU A 11 6.03 -7.75 2.90
C GLU A 11 5.35 -6.78 3.87
N VAL A 12 6.00 -5.65 4.16
CA VAL A 12 5.40 -4.58 4.97
C VAL A 12 4.22 -3.97 4.22
N ALA A 13 4.39 -3.63 2.93
CA ALA A 13 3.32 -3.14 2.07
C ALA A 13 2.15 -4.13 2.02
N LYS A 14 2.44 -5.43 1.83
CA LYS A 14 1.44 -6.50 1.83
C LYS A 14 0.65 -6.56 3.13
N LYS A 15 1.34 -6.57 4.28
CA LYS A 15 0.67 -6.54 5.59
C LYS A 15 -0.15 -5.26 5.78
N LEU A 16 0.32 -4.12 5.30
CA LEU A 16 -0.40 -2.85 5.35
C LEU A 16 -1.75 -2.89 4.62
N VAL A 17 -1.72 -3.44 3.40
CA VAL A 17 -2.88 -3.53 2.52
C VAL A 17 -3.86 -4.58 3.04
N LEU A 18 -3.36 -5.71 3.53
CA LEU A 18 -4.18 -6.82 4.01
C LEU A 18 -4.70 -6.63 5.44
N SER A 19 -3.93 -6.05 6.36
CA SER A 19 -4.32 -5.99 7.78
C SER A 19 -5.33 -4.89 8.12
N GLY A 20 -5.72 -4.03 7.18
CA GLY A 20 -6.80 -3.06 7.45
C GLY A 20 -6.48 -2.00 8.50
N ALA A 21 -5.28 -2.00 9.10
CA ALA A 21 -4.94 -1.15 10.21
C ALA A 21 -5.00 0.30 9.76
N GLU A 22 -5.98 1.03 10.30
CA GLU A 22 -6.40 2.37 9.94
C GLU A 22 -5.19 3.31 9.86
N GLN A 23 -4.67 3.46 8.66
CA GLN A 23 -3.56 4.35 8.44
C GLN A 23 -4.12 5.75 8.36
N ALA A 24 -4.13 6.44 9.50
CA ALA A 24 -4.39 7.87 9.56
C ALA A 24 -3.59 8.64 8.49
N GLY A 25 -2.40 8.13 8.12
CA GLY A 25 -1.60 8.61 6.98
C GLY A 25 -2.26 8.40 5.61
N PHE A 26 -2.83 7.23 5.33
CA PHE A 26 -3.56 6.95 4.09
C PHE A 26 -4.79 7.85 3.95
N GLN A 27 -5.64 7.91 4.97
CA GLN A 27 -6.83 8.79 4.94
C GLN A 27 -6.44 10.26 4.78
N LYS A 28 -5.33 10.70 5.40
CA LYS A 28 -4.82 12.07 5.25
C LYS A 28 -4.30 12.35 3.85
N LEU A 29 -3.59 11.40 3.24
CA LEU A 29 -3.10 11.52 1.86
C LEU A 29 -4.25 11.54 0.85
N VAL A 30 -5.24 10.66 1.01
CA VAL A 30 -6.43 10.65 0.15
C VAL A 30 -7.25 11.92 0.31
N LYS A 31 -7.48 12.40 1.55
CA LYS A 31 -8.13 13.71 1.80
C LYS A 31 -7.36 14.90 1.24
N MET A 32 -6.04 14.79 1.12
CA MET A 32 -5.18 15.80 0.49
C MET A 32 -5.11 15.69 -1.04
N GLY A 33 -5.85 14.76 -1.66
CA GLY A 33 -5.78 14.48 -3.10
C GLY A 33 -4.46 13.84 -3.53
N LYS A 34 -3.64 13.39 -2.58
CA LYS A 34 -2.34 12.75 -2.78
C LYS A 34 -2.43 11.24 -2.59
N ALA A 35 -3.53 10.64 -3.06
CA ALA A 35 -3.69 9.19 -3.11
C ALA A 35 -2.55 8.54 -3.91
N ASP A 36 -1.94 9.26 -4.86
CA ASP A 36 -0.79 8.79 -5.63
C ASP A 36 0.49 8.52 -4.79
N LEU A 37 0.61 9.14 -3.62
CA LEU A 37 1.73 8.90 -2.68
C LEU A 37 1.48 7.73 -1.72
N THR A 38 0.36 7.03 -1.88
CA THR A 38 0.04 5.86 -1.05
C THR A 38 0.75 4.62 -1.59
N VAL A 39 0.96 3.65 -0.70
CA VAL A 39 1.54 2.36 -1.07
C VAL A 39 0.63 1.66 -2.08
N GLU A 40 -0.68 1.81 -1.95
CA GLU A 40 -1.68 1.29 -2.88
C GLU A 40 -1.50 1.83 -4.30
N SER A 41 -1.27 3.14 -4.49
CA SER A 41 -1.05 3.70 -5.82
C SER A 41 0.31 3.30 -6.38
N LEU A 42 1.35 3.27 -5.54
CA LEU A 42 2.67 2.76 -5.90
C LEU A 42 2.60 1.29 -6.36
N MET A 43 1.82 0.44 -5.68
CA MET A 43 1.62 -0.95 -6.07
C MET A 43 1.00 -1.09 -7.46
N LEU A 44 0.09 -0.19 -7.83
CA LEU A 44 -0.56 -0.18 -9.15
C LEU A 44 0.32 0.38 -10.26
N GLN A 45 1.41 1.09 -9.94
CA GLN A 45 2.33 1.56 -10.97
C GLN A 45 3.00 0.38 -11.67
N SER A 46 3.08 0.44 -13.00
CA SER A 46 3.63 -0.64 -13.83
C SER A 46 5.07 -1.05 -13.44
N LYS A 47 5.83 -0.15 -12.80
CA LYS A 47 7.18 -0.42 -12.28
C LYS A 47 7.21 -1.36 -11.06
N TYR A 48 6.18 -1.31 -10.22
CA TYR A 48 6.11 -2.05 -8.97
C TYR A 48 5.07 -3.17 -9.00
N CYS A 49 4.11 -3.12 -9.92
CA CYS A 49 3.07 -4.12 -10.13
C CYS A 49 3.62 -5.56 -10.20
N CYS A 50 4.80 -5.75 -10.82
CA CYS A 50 5.47 -7.06 -10.91
C CYS A 50 5.96 -7.63 -9.57
N LEU A 51 6.04 -6.82 -8.51
CA LEU A 51 6.45 -7.25 -7.16
C LEU A 51 5.29 -7.80 -6.33
N PHE A 52 4.05 -7.64 -6.81
CA PHE A 52 2.84 -7.97 -6.06
C PHE A 52 1.96 -8.95 -6.84
N SER A 53 1.22 -9.78 -6.11
CA SER A 53 0.27 -10.71 -6.73
C SER A 53 -0.99 -9.97 -7.19
N LYS A 54 -1.72 -10.53 -8.16
CA LYS A 54 -3.00 -9.97 -8.64
C LYS A 54 -3.96 -9.64 -7.50
N GLN A 55 -4.09 -10.53 -6.52
CA GLN A 55 -4.95 -10.33 -5.36
C GLN A 55 -4.54 -9.11 -4.50
N GLU A 56 -3.25 -8.80 -4.43
CA GLU A 56 -2.71 -7.67 -3.68
C GLU A 56 -2.93 -6.36 -4.44
N LEU A 57 -2.78 -6.40 -5.77
CA LEU A 57 -3.08 -5.27 -6.66
C LEU A 57 -4.57 -4.95 -6.66
N GLU A 58 -5.43 -5.96 -6.68
CA GLU A 58 -6.89 -5.77 -6.57
C GLU A 58 -7.28 -5.18 -5.21
N ALA A 59 -6.67 -5.63 -4.12
CA ALA A 59 -6.91 -5.05 -2.80
C ALA A 59 -6.46 -3.57 -2.72
N ALA A 60 -5.31 -3.24 -3.30
CA ALA A 60 -4.82 -1.86 -3.39
C ALA A 60 -5.74 -0.98 -4.24
N LYS A 61 -6.20 -1.49 -5.39
CA LYS A 61 -7.15 -0.81 -6.28
C LYS A 61 -8.49 -0.56 -5.59
N TRP A 62 -9.03 -1.59 -4.93
CA TRP A 62 -10.30 -1.51 -4.21
C TRP A 62 -10.26 -0.45 -3.11
N ARG A 63 -9.14 -0.34 -2.37
CA ARG A 63 -8.94 0.70 -1.34
C ARG A 63 -8.89 2.12 -1.91
N LEU A 64 -8.21 2.31 -3.04
CA LEU A 64 -8.16 3.61 -3.70
C LEU A 64 -9.52 4.05 -4.24
N GLU A 65 -10.34 3.10 -4.71
CA GLU A 65 -11.67 3.38 -5.25
C GLU A 65 -12.76 3.50 -4.15
N ASN A 66 -12.59 2.87 -2.98
CA ASN A 66 -13.58 2.86 -1.88
C ASN A 66 -13.20 3.75 -0.67
N THR A 67 -12.35 4.77 -0.85
CA THR A 67 -12.03 5.77 0.19
C THR A 67 -12.85 7.04 0.06
#